data_AF-A0A0A1WM82-F1
#
_entry.id   AF-A0A0A1WM82-F1
#
_cell.length_a   1.000
_cell.length_b   1.000
_cell.length_c   1.000
_cell.angle_alpha   90.00
_cell.angle_beta   90.00
_cell.angle_gamma   90.00
#
_symmetry.space_group_name_H-M   'P 1'
#
loop_
_entity.id
_entity.type
_entity.pdbx_description
1 polymer ?
#
loop_
_entity_poly.entity_id
_entity_poly.type
_entity_poly.pdbx_seq_one_letter_code
_entity_poly.pdbx_strand_id
1 'polypeptide(L)'
;HTTDRMWRKTRQPVEGSRCIGADPNRNYNSHWLESNGASSNPCDETYGGAYPFSESEVKALADYVASIKNRINIFLAFHSYSQVLLTPYGWTKEPPSNFDHLMAVAKAYSDAVLQLP
;
A
#
# COMPACT_ATOMS: atom_id res chain seq x y z
N HIS A 1 8.43 14.70 -13.06
CA HIS A 1 9.66 13.90 -12.83
C HIS A 1 10.82 14.60 -13.51
N THR A 2 11.90 14.88 -12.78
CA THR A 2 13.07 15.59 -13.31
C THR A 2 14.20 14.66 -13.75
N THR A 3 14.22 13.39 -13.32
CA THR A 3 15.31 12.44 -13.59
C THR A 3 14.82 11.10 -14.15
N ASP A 4 13.98 10.39 -13.40
CA ASP A 4 13.46 9.08 -13.78
C ASP A 4 11.92 9.09 -13.74
N ARG A 5 11.28 8.93 -14.90
CA ARG A 5 9.81 8.91 -15.04
C ARG A 5 9.16 7.64 -14.48
N MET A 6 9.92 6.55 -14.34
CA MET A 6 9.42 5.24 -13.90
C MET A 6 9.66 4.98 -12.42
N TRP A 7 10.26 5.94 -11.71
CA TRP A 7 10.52 5.82 -10.29
C TRP A 7 9.24 5.59 -9.47
N ARG A 8 9.23 4.54 -8.65
CA ARG A 8 8.08 4.12 -7.83
C ARG A 8 8.26 4.37 -6.33
N LYS A 9 9.47 4.18 -5.81
CA LYS A 9 9.77 4.18 -4.37
C LYS A 9 9.77 5.59 -3.77
N THR A 10 9.93 5.69 -2.45
CA THR A 10 10.28 6.97 -1.80
C THR A 10 11.67 7.45 -2.24
N ARG A 11 12.14 8.57 -1.67
CA ARG A 11 13.48 9.13 -1.95
C ARG A 11 14.41 9.10 -0.74
N GLN A 12 14.03 8.44 0.35
CA GLN A 12 14.85 8.31 1.55
C GLN A 12 16.10 7.47 1.24
N PRO A 13 17.32 7.97 1.51
CA PRO A 13 18.54 7.16 1.38
C PRO A 13 18.50 5.93 2.30
N VAL A 14 19.02 4.80 1.83
CA VAL A 14 19.12 3.57 2.64
C VAL A 14 20.55 3.43 3.16
N GLU A 15 20.71 3.35 4.48
CA GLU A 15 22.02 3.23 5.12
C GLU A 15 22.78 1.99 4.61
N GLY A 16 24.06 2.17 4.28
CA GLY A 16 24.91 1.08 3.78
C GLY A 16 24.59 0.59 2.36
N SER A 17 23.67 1.25 1.64
CA SER A 17 23.29 0.88 0.27
C SER A 17 23.46 2.04 -0.71
N ARG A 18 23.76 1.70 -1.97
CA ARG A 18 23.73 2.65 -3.10
C ARG A 18 22.32 2.92 -3.64
N CYS A 19 21.36 2.10 -3.22
CA CYS A 19 19.97 2.18 -3.68
C CYS A 19 19.16 3.09 -2.77
N ILE A 20 18.14 3.72 -3.34
CA ILE A 20 17.37 4.79 -2.69
C ILE A 20 15.91 4.36 -2.58
N GLY A 21 15.30 4.66 -1.43
CA GLY A 21 13.88 4.54 -1.18
C GLY A 21 13.38 3.12 -0.93
N ALA A 22 12.27 3.05 -0.21
CA ALA A 22 11.45 1.85 -0.02
C ALA A 22 10.13 1.98 -0.80
N ASP A 23 9.48 0.85 -1.09
CA ASP A 23 8.10 0.85 -1.59
C ASP A 23 7.17 1.28 -0.45
N PRO A 24 6.52 2.45 -0.53
CA PRO A 24 5.65 2.93 0.54
C PRO A 24 4.45 1.99 0.76
N ASN A 25 4.04 1.21 -0.25
CA ASN A 25 2.96 0.23 -0.14
C ASN A 25 3.45 -1.17 0.31
N ARG A 26 4.69 -1.27 0.80
CA ARG A 26 5.24 -2.44 1.52
C ARG A 26 5.81 -2.08 2.89
N ASN A 27 5.71 -0.82 3.31
CA ASN A 27 6.33 -0.31 4.53
C ASN A 27 5.38 -0.22 5.73
N TYR A 28 4.12 -0.68 5.63
CA TYR A 28 3.18 -0.71 6.76
C TYR A 28 3.43 -1.91 7.68
N ASN A 29 3.14 -1.77 8.98
CA ASN A 29 3.20 -2.86 9.94
C ASN A 29 1.96 -3.78 9.87
N SER A 30 1.81 -4.48 8.74
CA SER A 30 0.78 -5.49 8.53
C SER A 30 1.43 -6.70 7.87
N HIS A 31 1.80 -7.71 8.66
CA HIS A 31 2.51 -8.90 8.19
C HIS A 31 3.77 -8.56 7.38
N TRP A 32 4.57 -7.62 7.92
CA TRP A 32 5.70 -7.01 7.20
C TRP A 32 6.79 -8.05 6.93
N LEU A 33 7.09 -8.26 5.64
CA LEU A 33 8.02 -9.28 5.14
C LEU A 33 7.71 -10.73 5.56
N GLU A 34 6.54 -11.00 6.15
CA GLU A 34 6.12 -12.36 6.52
C GLU A 34 5.69 -13.18 5.30
N SER A 35 5.28 -12.49 4.24
CA SER A 35 4.90 -13.09 2.95
C SER A 35 5.93 -12.75 1.87
N ASN A 36 6.00 -13.58 0.83
CA ASN A 36 6.86 -13.35 -0.35
C ASN A 36 6.37 -12.18 -1.25
N GLY A 37 5.57 -11.25 -0.72
CA GLY A 37 5.00 -10.10 -1.44
C GLY A 37 5.88 -8.84 -1.40
N ALA A 38 6.98 -8.86 -0.65
CA ALA A 38 7.90 -7.74 -0.45
C ALA A 38 9.36 -8.24 -0.38
N SER A 39 10.32 -7.34 -0.58
CA SER A 39 11.75 -7.66 -0.52
C SER A 39 12.46 -6.98 0.65
N SER A 40 13.50 -7.63 1.17
CA SER A 40 14.46 -7.02 2.11
C SER A 40 15.69 -6.44 1.42
N ASN A 41 15.85 -6.63 0.10
CA ASN A 41 16.94 -6.06 -0.68
C ASN A 41 16.64 -4.58 -1.02
N PRO A 42 17.49 -3.62 -0.59
CA PRO A 42 17.27 -2.19 -0.84
C PRO A 42 17.16 -1.78 -2.32
N CYS A 43 17.69 -2.60 -3.22
CA CYS A 43 17.68 -2.33 -4.65
C CYS A 43 16.43 -2.86 -5.37
N ASP A 44 15.60 -3.66 -4.72
CA ASP A 44 14.36 -4.14 -5.33
C ASP A 44 13.26 -3.05 -5.32
N GLU A 45 12.40 -3.07 -6.33
CA GLU A 45 11.26 -2.17 -6.45
C GLU A 45 10.19 -2.38 -5.38
N THR A 46 10.19 -3.57 -4.75
CA THR A 46 9.28 -3.95 -3.65
C THR A 46 9.98 -3.96 -2.29
N TYR A 47 11.13 -3.28 -2.17
CA TYR A 47 11.86 -3.16 -0.90
C TYR A 47 10.94 -2.61 0.20
N GLY A 48 10.76 -3.37 1.28
CA GLY A 48 9.83 -3.04 2.37
C GLY A 48 10.33 -1.99 3.36
N GLY A 49 11.56 -1.50 3.21
CA GLY A 49 12.22 -0.59 4.16
C GLY A 49 13.10 -1.32 5.17
N ALA A 50 13.72 -0.58 6.07
CA ALA A 50 14.60 -1.15 7.10
C ALA A 50 13.80 -1.79 8.25
N TYR A 51 12.60 -1.27 8.50
CA TYR A 51 11.63 -1.73 9.49
C TYR A 51 10.23 -1.17 9.12
N PRO A 52 9.13 -1.68 9.68
CA PRO A 52 7.81 -1.12 9.42
C PRO A 52 7.73 0.36 9.82
N PHE A 53 7.16 1.19 8.95
CA PHE A 53 7.06 2.64 9.08
C PHE A 53 8.42 3.37 9.09
N SER A 54 9.44 2.81 8.46
CA SER A 54 10.73 3.49 8.28
C SER A 54 10.65 4.73 7.38
N GLU A 55 9.67 4.79 6.47
CA GLU A 55 9.50 5.93 5.58
C GLU A 55 8.66 7.03 6.25
N SER A 56 9.18 8.26 6.27
CA SER A 56 8.54 9.40 6.95
C SER A 56 7.11 9.66 6.48
N GLU A 57 6.85 9.47 5.19
CA GLU A 57 5.56 9.65 4.54
C GLU A 57 4.55 8.60 5.01
N VAL A 58 5.00 7.35 5.14
CA VAL A 58 4.16 6.22 5.58
C VAL A 58 3.90 6.32 7.08
N LYS A 59 4.90 6.69 7.87
CA LYS A 59 4.77 6.97 9.30
C LYS A 59 3.77 8.08 9.58
N ALA A 60 3.88 9.22 8.87
CA ALA A 60 2.99 10.36 9.05
C ALA A 60 1.53 10.01 8.74
N LEU A 61 1.27 9.28 7.64
CA LEU A 61 -0.08 8.84 7.30
C LEU A 61 -0.63 7.85 8.34
N ALA A 62 0.18 6.88 8.77
CA ALA A 62 -0.21 5.91 9.78
C ALA A 62 -0.56 6.59 11.12
N ASP A 63 0.25 7.56 11.56
CA ASP A 63 0.01 8.32 12.78
C ASP A 63 -1.28 9.14 12.68
N TYR A 64 -1.50 9.82 11.55
CA TYR A 64 -2.72 10.59 11.33
C TYR A 64 -3.95 9.70 11.36
N VAL A 65 -3.96 8.61 10.59
CA VAL A 65 -5.07 7.64 10.55
C VAL A 65 -5.33 7.06 11.93
N ALA A 66 -4.28 6.68 12.68
CA ALA A 66 -4.42 6.20 14.05
C ALA A 66 -5.04 7.25 14.99
N SER A 67 -4.68 8.53 14.84
CA SER A 67 -5.21 9.62 15.65
C SER A 67 -6.71 9.88 15.41
N ILE A 68 -7.23 9.52 14.23
CA ILE A 68 -8.63 9.74 13.86
C ILE A 68 -9.40 8.43 13.62
N LYS A 69 -8.86 7.27 14.02
CA LYS A 69 -9.39 5.95 13.68
C LYS A 69 -10.88 5.75 14.00
N ASN A 70 -11.37 6.38 15.08
CA ASN A 70 -12.78 6.30 15.49
C ASN A 70 -13.72 7.17 14.63
N ARG A 71 -13.19 7.95 13.70
CA ARG A 71 -13.93 8.83 12.77
C ARG A 71 -13.76 8.41 11.30
N ILE A 72 -12.99 7.36 11.03
CA ILE A 72 -12.78 6.83 9.67
C ILE A 72 -13.70 5.63 9.50
N ASN A 73 -14.60 5.72 8.52
CA ASN A 73 -15.45 4.60 8.12
C ASN A 73 -14.91 3.86 6.89
N ILE A 74 -14.20 4.57 6.01
CA ILE A 74 -13.68 4.04 4.74
C ILE A 74 -12.28 4.61 4.50
N PHE A 75 -11.36 3.75 4.06
CA PHE A 75 -10.02 4.14 3.60
C PHE A 75 -9.84 3.67 2.15
N LEU A 76 -9.59 4.61 1.22
CA LEU A 76 -9.36 4.32 -0.20
C LEU A 76 -7.94 4.72 -0.57
N ALA A 77 -7.17 3.77 -1.10
CA ALA A 77 -5.83 4.00 -1.66
C ALA A 77 -5.88 3.87 -3.19
N PHE A 78 -5.64 4.98 -3.89
CA PHE A 78 -5.68 5.00 -5.35
C PHE A 78 -4.32 4.63 -5.93
N HIS A 79 -4.33 3.70 -6.89
CA HIS A 79 -3.17 3.26 -7.65
C HIS A 79 -3.53 3.09 -9.14
N SER A 80 -2.50 2.96 -9.97
CA SER A 80 -2.64 2.59 -11.39
C SER A 80 -1.53 1.60 -11.77
N TYR A 81 -1.72 0.72 -12.75
CA TYR A 81 -2.87 0.57 -13.65
C TYR A 81 -3.70 -0.68 -13.29
N SER A 82 -4.34 -1.30 -14.29
CA SER A 82 -5.02 -2.61 -14.27
C SER A 82 -6.54 -2.59 -14.12
N GLN A 83 -7.17 -1.45 -13.83
CA GLN A 83 -8.63 -1.33 -13.70
C GLN A 83 -9.22 -2.32 -12.68
N VAL A 84 -8.63 -2.39 -11.49
CA VAL A 84 -9.07 -3.28 -10.40
C VAL A 84 -9.47 -2.48 -9.17
N LEU A 85 -10.51 -2.94 -8.48
CA LEU A 85 -10.82 -2.56 -7.10
C LEU A 85 -10.47 -3.74 -6.20
N LEU A 86 -9.60 -3.49 -5.21
CA LEU A 86 -9.07 -4.53 -4.33
C LEU A 86 -9.55 -4.30 -2.89
N THR A 87 -9.82 -5.39 -2.20
CA THR A 87 -10.15 -5.41 -0.76
C THR A 87 -9.08 -6.21 -0.01
N PRO A 88 -8.96 -6.06 1.32
CA PRO A 88 -8.08 -6.92 2.11
C PRO A 88 -8.41 -8.42 1.93
N TYR A 89 -7.46 -9.33 2.14
CA TYR A 89 -6.05 -9.07 2.46
C TYR A 89 -5.14 -9.20 1.24
N GLY A 90 -4.00 -8.49 1.27
CA GLY A 90 -2.94 -8.65 0.27
C GLY A 90 -1.83 -9.65 0.66
N TRP A 91 -1.74 -10.03 1.94
CA TRP A 91 -0.64 -10.85 2.47
C TRP A 91 -0.96 -12.35 2.56
N THR A 92 -2.25 -12.71 2.53
CA THR A 92 -2.76 -14.08 2.67
C THR A 92 -3.88 -14.37 1.67
N LYS A 93 -4.18 -15.65 1.47
CA LYS A 93 -5.35 -16.11 0.70
C LYS A 93 -6.64 -16.18 1.55
N GLU A 94 -6.50 -16.18 2.87
CA GLU A 94 -7.66 -16.21 3.76
C GLU A 94 -8.44 -14.90 3.66
N PRO A 95 -9.78 -14.95 3.50
CA PRO A 95 -10.58 -13.74 3.42
C PRO A 95 -10.74 -13.08 4.80
N PRO A 96 -10.96 -11.75 4.87
CA PRO A 96 -11.39 -11.09 6.10
C PRO A 96 -12.80 -11.56 6.51
N SER A 97 -13.11 -11.48 7.80
CA SER A 97 -14.41 -11.92 8.34
C SER A 97 -15.62 -11.17 7.76
N ASN A 98 -15.41 -9.97 7.23
CA ASN A 98 -16.43 -9.14 6.58
C ASN A 98 -16.31 -9.11 5.04
N PHE A 99 -15.70 -10.14 4.43
CA PHE A 99 -15.44 -10.19 3.00
C PHE A 99 -16.69 -9.95 2.14
N ASP A 100 -17.83 -10.56 2.49
CA ASP A 100 -19.07 -10.40 1.72
C ASP A 100 -19.56 -8.94 1.71
N HIS A 101 -19.41 -8.22 2.83
CA HIS A 101 -19.75 -6.79 2.89
C HIS A 101 -18.80 -5.96 2.04
N LEU A 102 -17.49 -6.26 2.08
CA LEU A 102 -16.50 -5.58 1.24
C LEU A 102 -16.78 -5.80 -0.25
N MET A 103 -17.13 -7.02 -0.64
CA MET A 103 -17.48 -7.37 -2.02
C MET A 103 -18.78 -6.72 -2.48
N ALA A 104 -19.79 -6.59 -1.61
CA ALA A 104 -21.02 -5.86 -1.93
C ALA A 104 -20.74 -4.39 -2.25
N VAL A 105 -19.92 -3.71 -1.44
CA VAL A 105 -19.49 -2.32 -1.68
C VAL A 105 -18.66 -2.22 -2.96
N ALA A 106 -17.72 -3.15 -3.16
CA ALA A 106 -16.87 -3.17 -4.36
C ALA A 106 -17.68 -3.37 -5.64
N LYS A 107 -18.69 -4.25 -5.60
CA LYS A 107 -19.60 -4.47 -6.73
C LYS A 107 -20.41 -3.22 -7.04
N ALA A 108 -21.00 -2.57 -6.03
CA ALA A 108 -21.77 -1.34 -6.23
C ALA A 108 -20.91 -0.22 -6.86
N TYR A 109 -19.65 -0.07 -6.41
CA TYR A 109 -18.71 0.85 -7.03
C TYR A 109 -18.42 0.49 -8.49
N SER A 110 -18.11 -0.78 -8.77
CA SER A 110 -17.82 -1.24 -10.13
C SER A 110 -19.00 -1.02 -11.08
N ASP A 111 -20.21 -1.36 -10.65
CA ASP A 111 -21.43 -1.17 -11.44
C ASP A 111 -21.64 0.32 -11.78
N ALA A 112 -21.38 1.22 -10.82
CA ALA A 112 -21.50 2.66 -11.03
C ALA A 112 -20.42 3.21 -11.99
N VAL A 113 -19.17 2.76 -11.86
CA VAL A 113 -18.08 3.17 -12.77
C VAL A 113 -18.35 2.74 -14.20
N LEU A 114 -18.92 1.55 -14.41
CA LEU A 114 -19.26 1.03 -15.74
C LEU A 114 -20.43 1.79 -16.41
N GLN A 115 -21.15 2.61 -15.66
CA GLN A 115 -22.21 3.48 -16.18
C GLN A 115 -21.71 4.89 -16.51
N LEU A 116 -20.46 5.22 -16.18
CA LEU A 116 -19.88 6.52 -16.52
C LEU A 116 -19.69 6.64 -18.05
N PRO A 117 -19.92 7.83 -18.61
CA PRO A 117 -19.86 8.07 -20.05
C PRO A 117 -18.46 7.89 -20.65
#